data_AF-A0A1L0FI51-F1
#
_entry.id   AF-A0A1L0FI51-F1
#
_cell.length_a   1.000
_cell.length_b   1.000
_cell.length_c   1.000
_cell.angle_alpha   90.00
_cell.angle_beta   90.00
_cell.angle_gamma   90.00
#
_symmetry.space_group_name_H-M   'P 1'
#
loop_
_entity.id
_entity.type
_entity.pdbx_description
1 polymer ?
#
loop_
_entity_poly.entity_id
_entity_poly.type
_entity_poly.pdbx_seq_one_letter_code
_entity_poly.pdbx_strand_id
1 'polypeptide(L)'
;MAFKGKDGNTPSKFDKNAKKTYTREYKKEQIQKNINKKKIMRKKYEKLLKSEGYEVDPEENKPHKEPKLSYKEQKQLNIEKLKEQKRERRAKKREATLAKFKDSKEHREEHLKRIAEIKEKNLQRKKRNEKLNVKTKKGQPVMSFKIDDLLQKIQNQQD
;
A
#
# COMPACT_ATOMS: atom_id res chain seq x y z
N MET A 1 -25.23 43.75 41.51
CA MET A 1 -24.07 42.83 41.47
C MET A 1 -23.95 42.27 40.07
N ALA A 2 -22.86 42.56 39.37
CA ALA A 2 -22.62 42.15 37.99
C ALA A 2 -21.71 40.91 37.98
N PHE A 3 -22.19 39.80 37.42
CA PHE A 3 -21.39 38.59 37.23
C PHE A 3 -20.75 38.65 35.84
N LYS A 4 -19.56 39.26 35.75
CA LYS A 4 -18.71 39.22 34.55
C LYS A 4 -18.03 37.86 34.50
N GLY A 5 -18.43 37.02 33.55
CA GLY A 5 -17.69 35.80 33.20
C GLY A 5 -16.24 36.16 32.88
N LYS A 6 -15.31 35.51 33.58
CA LYS A 6 -13.90 35.42 33.22
C LYS A 6 -13.85 34.72 31.87
N ASP A 7 -13.64 35.47 30.81
CA ASP A 7 -13.01 35.08 29.55
C ASP A 7 -13.28 36.22 28.56
N GLY A 8 -12.38 37.19 28.53
CA GLY A 8 -12.39 38.32 27.60
C GLY A 8 -12.08 37.89 26.17
N ASN A 9 -12.80 36.91 25.64
CA ASN A 9 -12.62 36.45 24.26
C ASN A 9 -13.40 37.38 23.33
N THR A 10 -12.77 38.49 22.96
CA THR A 10 -13.23 39.26 21.80
C THR A 10 -13.21 38.34 20.58
N PRO A 11 -14.31 38.22 19.80
CA PRO A 11 -14.32 37.31 18.67
C PRO A 11 -13.21 37.71 17.69
N SER A 12 -12.24 36.82 17.55
CA SER A 12 -11.12 36.95 16.62
C SER A 12 -11.65 37.37 15.25
N LYS A 13 -11.03 38.37 14.62
CA LYS A 13 -11.38 38.79 13.25
C LYS A 13 -11.36 37.61 12.26
N PHE A 14 -10.61 36.54 12.56
CA PHE A 14 -10.56 35.32 11.76
C PHE A 14 -11.87 34.51 11.81
N ASP A 15 -12.57 34.44 12.94
CA ASP A 15 -13.81 33.66 13.06
C ASP A 15 -14.98 34.25 12.26
N LYS A 16 -14.99 35.58 12.09
CA LYS A 16 -16.00 36.29 11.28
C LYS A 16 -15.83 36.01 9.78
N ASN A 17 -14.60 35.75 9.33
CA ASN A 17 -14.31 35.43 7.93
C ASN A 17 -14.52 33.94 7.65
N ALA A 18 -14.15 33.06 8.58
CA ALA A 18 -14.35 31.61 8.45
C ALA A 18 -15.83 31.23 8.28
N LYS A 19 -16.76 31.92 8.95
CA LYS A 19 -18.21 31.66 8.78
C LYS A 19 -18.73 32.03 7.39
N LYS A 20 -18.09 32.98 6.69
CA LYS A 20 -18.51 33.43 5.35
C LYS A 20 -17.97 32.52 4.25
N THR A 21 -16.82 31.87 4.43
CA THR A 21 -16.17 31.09 3.38
C THR A 21 -16.83 29.74 3.07
N TYR A 22 -17.63 29.20 3.99
CA TYR A 22 -18.26 27.89 3.85
C TYR A 22 -19.74 27.92 3.46
N THR A 23 -20.37 29.10 3.34
CA THR A 23 -21.77 29.20 2.94
C THR A 23 -21.96 28.87 1.46
N ARG A 24 -23.16 28.35 1.12
CA ARG A 24 -23.51 28.01 -0.27
C ARG A 24 -23.46 29.25 -1.18
N GLU A 25 -23.87 30.40 -0.67
CA GLU A 25 -23.88 31.67 -1.40
C GLU A 25 -22.47 32.16 -1.71
N TYR A 26 -21.57 32.13 -0.73
CA TYR A 26 -20.17 32.48 -0.94
C TYR A 26 -19.50 31.56 -1.97
N LYS A 27 -19.76 30.25 -1.91
CA LYS A 27 -19.23 29.31 -2.93
C LYS A 27 -19.77 29.63 -4.33
N LYS A 28 -21.05 29.98 -4.47
CA LYS A 28 -21.62 30.42 -5.76
C LYS A 28 -20.93 31.69 -6.27
N GLU A 29 -20.71 32.67 -5.40
CA GLU A 29 -20.02 33.92 -5.75
C GLU A 29 -18.57 33.67 -6.17
N GLN A 30 -17.85 32.78 -5.48
CA GLN A 30 -16.48 32.38 -5.83
C GLN A 30 -16.43 31.66 -7.18
N ILE A 31 -17.39 30.76 -7.45
CA ILE A 31 -17.51 30.11 -8.76
C ILE A 31 -17.71 31.16 -9.85
N GLN A 32 -18.60 32.14 -9.63
CA GLN A 32 -18.84 33.22 -10.59
C GLN A 32 -17.59 34.09 -10.80
N LYS A 33 -16.87 34.44 -9.73
CA LYS A 33 -15.59 35.18 -9.81
C LYS A 33 -14.55 34.41 -10.61
N ASN A 34 -14.42 33.11 -10.41
CA ASN A 34 -13.49 32.26 -11.14
C ASN A 34 -13.86 32.13 -12.64
N ILE A 35 -15.14 31.98 -12.95
CA ILE A 35 -15.64 31.97 -14.35
C ILE A 35 -15.31 33.30 -15.04
N ASN A 36 -15.58 34.43 -14.37
CA ASN A 36 -15.28 35.76 -14.90
C ASN A 36 -13.78 35.97 -15.09
N LYS A 37 -12.95 35.55 -14.12
CA LYS A 37 -11.48 35.60 -14.22
C LYS A 37 -10.98 34.79 -15.41
N LYS A 38 -11.46 33.55 -15.60
CA LYS A 38 -11.11 32.70 -16.74
C LYS A 38 -11.51 33.36 -18.07
N LYS A 39 -12.70 33.97 -18.15
CA LYS A 39 -13.18 34.70 -19.34
C LYS A 39 -12.28 35.90 -19.67
N ILE A 40 -11.85 36.66 -18.65
CA ILE A 40 -10.93 37.81 -18.84
C ILE A 40 -9.56 37.32 -19.31
N MET A 41 -9.01 36.29 -18.69
CA MET A 41 -7.71 35.72 -19.08
C MET A 41 -7.74 35.19 -20.51
N ARG A 42 -8.80 34.49 -20.90
CA ARG A 42 -8.99 34.02 -22.29
C ARG A 42 -9.01 35.18 -23.28
N LYS A 43 -9.77 36.25 -22.99
CA LYS A 43 -9.78 37.45 -23.84
C LYS A 43 -8.41 38.13 -23.94
N LYS A 44 -7.66 38.21 -22.83
CA LYS A 44 -6.30 38.78 -22.82
C LYS A 44 -5.35 37.94 -23.67
N TYR A 45 -5.43 36.62 -23.54
CA TYR A 45 -4.64 35.68 -24.33
C TYR A 45 -4.97 35.77 -25.82
N GLU A 46 -6.26 35.80 -26.20
CA GLU A 46 -6.69 35.98 -27.59
C GLU A 46 -6.21 37.32 -28.19
N LYS A 47 -6.18 38.40 -27.39
CA LYS A 47 -5.61 39.68 -27.84
C LYS A 47 -4.09 39.62 -28.06
N LEU A 48 -3.38 38.90 -27.18
CA LEU A 48 -1.93 38.75 -27.25
C LEU A 48 -1.53 37.91 -28.47
N LEU A 49 -2.22 36.80 -28.73
CA LEU A 49 -2.03 36.00 -29.95
C LEU A 49 -2.25 36.82 -31.23
N LYS A 50 -3.28 37.68 -31.25
CA LYS A 50 -3.52 38.59 -32.38
C LYS A 50 -2.41 39.62 -32.56
N SER A 51 -1.83 40.14 -31.47
CA SER A 51 -0.69 41.07 -31.55
C SER A 51 0.61 40.40 -32.02
N GLU A 52 0.75 39.09 -31.79
CA GLU A 52 1.88 38.28 -32.26
C GLU A 52 1.70 37.79 -33.71
N GLY A 53 0.58 38.13 -34.36
CA GLY A 53 0.30 37.77 -35.76
C GLY A 53 -0.32 36.39 -35.96
N TYR A 54 -0.73 35.70 -34.89
CA TYR A 54 -1.45 34.43 -35.00
C TYR A 54 -2.95 34.66 -35.23
N GLU A 55 -3.49 34.09 -36.32
CA GLU A 55 -4.92 34.07 -36.58
C GLU A 55 -5.61 33.08 -35.65
N VAL A 56 -6.40 33.59 -34.69
CA VAL A 56 -7.19 32.76 -33.79
C VAL A 56 -8.52 32.45 -34.45
N ASP A 57 -8.63 31.28 -35.06
CA ASP A 57 -9.89 30.81 -35.65
C ASP A 57 -10.88 30.40 -34.53
N PRO A 58 -12.02 31.11 -34.36
CA PRO A 58 -12.96 30.84 -33.26
C PRO A 58 -13.71 29.50 -33.42
N GLU A 59 -13.62 28.83 -34.56
CA GLU A 59 -14.36 27.61 -34.84
C GLU A 59 -13.66 26.32 -34.39
N GLU A 60 -12.33 26.25 -34.43
CA GLU A 60 -11.57 25.05 -34.03
C GLU A 60 -11.60 24.76 -32.52
N ASN A 61 -11.90 25.77 -31.70
CA ASN A 61 -11.95 25.65 -30.24
C ASN A 61 -13.36 25.36 -29.68
N LYS A 62 -14.31 24.95 -30.52
CA LYS A 62 -15.59 24.41 -30.05
C LYS A 62 -15.33 22.98 -29.59
N PRO A 63 -15.39 22.65 -28.27
CA PRO A 63 -15.29 21.26 -27.86
C PRO A 63 -16.40 20.51 -28.59
N HIS A 64 -16.04 19.47 -29.36
CA HIS A 64 -16.99 18.55 -29.95
C HIS A 64 -17.98 18.15 -28.86
N LYS A 65 -19.21 18.68 -28.95
CA LYS A 65 -20.27 18.37 -28.00
C LYS A 65 -20.68 16.95 -28.29
N GLU A 66 -20.03 16.00 -27.63
CA GLU A 66 -20.56 14.65 -27.55
C GLU A 66 -22.04 14.73 -27.13
N PRO A 67 -22.92 13.95 -27.76
CA PRO A 67 -24.34 13.96 -27.42
C PRO A 67 -24.47 13.64 -25.93
N LYS A 68 -25.05 14.57 -25.18
CA LYS A 68 -25.29 14.38 -23.75
C LYS A 68 -26.22 13.18 -23.61
N LEU A 69 -25.68 12.04 -23.14
CA LEU A 69 -26.49 10.86 -22.82
C LEU A 69 -27.69 11.26 -21.96
N SER A 70 -28.82 10.59 -22.19
CA SER A 70 -30.00 10.80 -21.38
C SER A 70 -29.71 10.46 -19.92
N TYR A 71 -30.34 11.16 -19.00
CA TYR A 71 -30.15 10.95 -17.56
C TYR A 71 -30.39 9.48 -17.14
N LYS A 72 -31.32 8.80 -17.83
CA LYS A 72 -31.59 7.37 -17.60
C LYS A 72 -30.40 6.48 -17.98
N GLU A 73 -29.74 6.77 -19.10
CA GLU A 73 -28.59 6.01 -19.60
C GLU A 73 -27.35 6.24 -18.73
N GLN A 74 -27.11 7.50 -18.32
CA GLN A 74 -26.03 7.81 -17.35
C GLN A 74 -26.23 7.08 -16.02
N LYS A 75 -27.47 6.98 -15.54
CA LYS A 75 -27.79 6.25 -14.30
C LYS A 75 -27.50 4.75 -14.45
N GLN A 76 -27.86 4.15 -15.58
CA GLN A 76 -27.57 2.73 -15.86
C GLN A 76 -26.07 2.46 -15.94
N LEU A 77 -25.31 3.27 -16.69
CA LEU A 77 -23.86 3.15 -16.77
C LEU A 77 -23.18 3.28 -15.41
N ASN A 78 -23.64 4.20 -14.55
CA ASN A 78 -23.10 4.35 -13.21
C ASN A 78 -23.40 3.12 -12.34
N ILE A 79 -24.59 2.51 -12.45
CA ILE A 79 -24.94 1.29 -11.72
C ILE A 79 -24.07 0.10 -12.18
N GLU A 80 -23.83 -0.03 -13.49
CA GLU A 80 -22.98 -1.08 -14.05
C GLU A 80 -21.53 -0.93 -13.61
N LYS A 81 -20.97 0.28 -13.69
CA LYS A 81 -19.63 0.59 -13.16
C LYS A 81 -19.51 0.25 -11.67
N LEU A 82 -20.54 0.56 -10.88
CA LEU A 82 -20.55 0.22 -9.45
C LEU A 82 -20.59 -1.30 -9.20
N LYS A 83 -21.33 -2.05 -10.01
CA LYS A 83 -21.37 -3.52 -9.94
C LYS A 83 -20.03 -4.12 -10.33
N GLU A 84 -19.39 -3.61 -11.37
CA GLU A 84 -18.08 -4.04 -11.83
C GLU A 84 -17.00 -3.78 -10.78
N GLN A 85 -16.91 -2.55 -10.24
CA GLN A 85 -16.00 -2.22 -9.14
C GLN A 85 -16.22 -3.12 -7.91
N LYS A 86 -17.48 -3.47 -7.61
CA LYS A 86 -17.80 -4.38 -6.50
C LYS A 86 -17.33 -5.82 -6.80
N ARG A 87 -17.41 -6.28 -8.04
CA ARG A 87 -16.89 -7.60 -8.46
C ARG A 87 -15.38 -7.63 -8.39
N GLU A 88 -14.70 -6.63 -8.95
CA GLU A 88 -13.24 -6.52 -8.90
C GLU A 88 -12.72 -6.48 -7.46
N ARG A 89 -13.35 -5.69 -6.59
CA ARG A 89 -12.97 -5.62 -5.17
C ARG A 89 -13.15 -6.97 -4.47
N ARG A 90 -14.18 -7.75 -4.83
CA ARG A 90 -14.36 -9.11 -4.29
C ARG A 90 -13.32 -10.09 -4.83
N ALA A 91 -12.96 -10.00 -6.11
CA ALA A 91 -11.93 -10.82 -6.71
C ALA A 91 -10.56 -10.57 -6.05
N LYS A 92 -10.13 -9.30 -5.95
CA LYS A 92 -8.89 -8.91 -5.28
C LYS A 92 -8.83 -9.39 -3.82
N LYS A 93 -9.95 -9.32 -3.10
CA LYS A 93 -10.04 -9.85 -1.74
C LYS A 93 -9.82 -11.36 -1.68
N ARG A 94 -10.43 -12.12 -2.60
CA ARG A 94 -10.28 -13.58 -2.68
C ARG A 94 -8.84 -13.96 -3.02
N GLU A 95 -8.23 -13.32 -4.00
CA GLU A 95 -6.81 -13.53 -4.33
C GLU A 95 -5.91 -13.23 -3.14
N ALA A 96 -6.10 -12.09 -2.47
CA ALA A 96 -5.30 -11.73 -1.31
C ALA A 96 -5.44 -12.75 -0.16
N THR A 97 -6.63 -13.29 0.07
CA THR A 97 -6.82 -14.35 1.08
C THR A 97 -6.16 -15.66 0.69
N LEU A 98 -6.21 -16.03 -0.59
CA LEU A 98 -5.59 -17.25 -1.10
C LEU A 98 -4.06 -17.14 -1.07
N ALA A 99 -3.50 -16.00 -1.45
CA ALA A 99 -2.06 -15.73 -1.36
C ALA A 99 -1.57 -15.87 0.08
N LYS A 100 -2.21 -15.17 1.03
CA LYS A 100 -1.86 -15.26 2.46
C LYS A 100 -1.93 -16.69 3.00
N PHE A 101 -2.93 -17.47 2.56
CA PHE A 101 -3.05 -18.86 2.97
C PHE A 101 -1.91 -19.72 2.42
N LYS A 102 -1.53 -19.54 1.15
CA LYS A 102 -0.40 -20.24 0.55
C LYS A 102 0.90 -19.88 1.25
N ASP A 103 1.19 -18.60 1.43
CA ASP A 103 2.42 -18.12 2.10
C ASP A 103 2.52 -18.68 3.53
N SER A 104 1.40 -18.66 4.27
CA SER A 104 1.37 -19.22 5.63
C SER A 104 1.59 -20.73 5.66
N LYS A 105 1.08 -21.46 4.68
CA LYS A 105 1.28 -22.90 4.55
C LYS A 105 2.73 -23.23 4.21
N GLU A 106 3.32 -22.52 3.24
CA GLU A 106 4.71 -22.69 2.83
C GLU A 106 5.67 -22.42 3.98
N HIS A 107 5.52 -21.29 4.69
CA HIS A 107 6.33 -21.00 5.87
C HIS A 107 6.19 -22.06 6.97
N ARG A 108 4.99 -22.59 7.17
CA ARG A 108 4.77 -23.67 8.15
C ARG A 108 5.51 -24.94 7.72
N GLU A 109 5.44 -25.30 6.44
CA GLU A 109 6.14 -26.48 5.91
C GLU A 109 7.66 -26.33 6.01
N GLU A 110 8.22 -25.17 5.66
CA GLU A 110 9.64 -24.85 5.83
C GLU A 110 10.07 -24.96 7.30
N HIS A 111 9.27 -24.42 8.22
CA HIS A 111 9.57 -24.48 9.64
C HIS A 111 9.57 -25.92 10.16
N LEU A 112 8.61 -26.75 9.71
CA LEU A 112 8.55 -28.16 10.05
C LEU A 112 9.76 -28.94 9.50
N LYS A 113 10.16 -28.67 8.25
CA LYS A 113 11.37 -29.26 7.65
C LYS A 113 12.61 -28.90 8.46
N ARG A 114 12.78 -27.63 8.81
CA ARG A 114 13.89 -27.16 9.64
C ARG A 114 13.93 -27.83 11.01
N ILE A 115 12.78 -27.98 11.67
CA ILE A 115 12.69 -28.70 12.94
C ILE A 115 13.11 -30.16 12.77
N ALA A 116 12.64 -30.83 11.70
CA ALA A 116 12.99 -32.21 11.42
C ALA A 116 14.50 -32.39 11.22
N GLU A 117 15.13 -31.53 10.42
CA GLU A 117 16.59 -31.52 10.21
C GLU A 117 17.37 -31.31 11.52
N ILE A 118 16.94 -30.37 12.37
CA ILE A 118 17.59 -30.12 13.66
C ILE A 118 17.46 -31.35 14.56
N LYS A 119 16.27 -31.97 14.60
CA LYS A 119 16.05 -33.20 15.38
C LYS A 119 16.95 -34.31 14.89
N GLU A 120 17.05 -34.52 13.59
CA GLU A 120 17.90 -35.55 13.00
C GLU A 120 19.38 -35.32 13.32
N LYS A 121 19.88 -34.10 13.10
CA LYS A 121 21.26 -33.72 13.44
C LYS A 121 21.56 -33.94 14.93
N ASN A 122 20.63 -33.59 15.81
CA ASN A 122 20.78 -33.83 17.24
C ASN A 122 20.81 -35.32 17.59
N LEU A 123 19.99 -36.12 16.92
CA LEU A 123 19.95 -37.57 17.12
C LEU A 123 21.26 -38.23 16.65
N GLN A 124 21.80 -37.79 15.51
CA GLN A 124 23.12 -38.21 15.03
C GLN A 124 24.24 -37.79 16.00
N ARG A 125 24.22 -36.55 16.50
CA ARG A 125 25.17 -36.06 17.52
C ARG A 125 25.13 -36.88 18.79
N LYS A 126 23.93 -37.23 19.29
CA LYS A 126 23.77 -38.09 20.47
C LYS A 126 24.36 -39.48 20.26
N LYS A 127 24.01 -40.14 19.15
CA LYS A 127 24.57 -41.44 18.78
C LYS A 127 26.09 -41.42 18.66
N ARG A 128 26.65 -40.37 18.04
CA ARG A 128 28.10 -40.16 17.93
C ARG A 128 28.73 -39.98 19.31
N ASN A 129 28.14 -39.15 20.16
CA ASN A 129 28.64 -38.89 21.52
C ASN A 129 28.59 -40.16 22.38
N GLU A 130 27.51 -40.94 22.30
CA GLU A 130 27.38 -42.23 22.99
C GLU A 130 28.50 -43.18 22.58
N LYS A 131 28.77 -43.34 21.27
CA LYS A 131 29.88 -44.17 20.76
C LYS A 131 31.25 -43.69 21.26
N LEU A 132 31.50 -42.38 21.25
CA LEU A 132 32.80 -41.80 21.64
C LEU A 132 33.05 -41.85 23.16
N ASN A 133 31.99 -41.89 23.96
CA ASN A 133 32.07 -41.96 25.42
C ASN A 133 32.19 -43.39 25.97
N VAL A 134 32.20 -44.42 25.12
CA VAL A 134 32.40 -45.80 25.56
C VAL A 134 33.79 -45.98 26.16
N LYS A 135 33.84 -46.59 27.35
CA LYS A 135 35.05 -46.90 28.10
C LYS A 135 35.25 -48.41 28.23
N THR A 136 36.50 -48.83 28.27
CA THR A 136 36.92 -50.21 28.57
C THR A 136 36.67 -50.56 30.04
N LYS A 137 36.79 -51.84 30.42
CA LYS A 137 36.65 -52.30 31.82
C LYS A 137 37.57 -51.57 32.81
N LYS A 138 38.72 -51.06 32.35
CA LYS A 138 39.69 -50.27 33.16
C LYS A 138 39.38 -48.77 33.17
N GLY A 139 38.30 -48.32 32.55
CA GLY A 139 37.89 -46.91 32.49
C GLY A 139 38.57 -46.07 31.41
N GLN A 140 39.50 -46.64 30.63
CA GLN A 140 40.12 -45.96 29.50
C GLN A 140 39.13 -45.82 28.33
N PRO A 141 39.17 -44.72 27.56
CA PRO A 141 38.33 -44.57 26.38
C PRO A 141 38.64 -45.65 25.35
N VAL A 142 37.59 -46.20 24.71
CA VAL A 142 37.78 -47.14 23.61
C VAL A 142 38.34 -46.38 22.40
N MET A 143 39.59 -46.67 22.04
CA MET A 143 40.32 -45.91 21.02
C MET A 143 39.84 -46.16 19.60
N SER A 144 39.32 -47.35 19.28
CA SER A 144 38.81 -47.66 17.91
C SER A 144 37.75 -46.67 17.46
N PHE A 145 36.73 -46.41 18.30
CA PHE A 145 35.67 -45.44 17.98
C PHE A 145 36.18 -44.00 17.83
N LYS A 146 37.27 -43.63 18.54
CA LYS A 146 37.88 -42.30 18.41
C LYS A 146 38.74 -42.19 17.15
N ILE A 147 39.44 -43.26 16.78
CA ILE A 147 40.24 -43.33 15.55
C ILE A 147 39.33 -43.26 14.33
N ASP A 148 38.24 -44.04 14.31
CA ASP A 148 37.27 -44.02 13.22
C ASP A 148 36.66 -42.61 13.02
N ASP A 149 36.38 -41.91 14.13
CA ASP A 149 35.87 -40.54 14.13
C ASP A 149 36.87 -39.53 13.55
N LEU A 150 38.16 -39.73 13.85
CA LEU A 150 39.26 -38.94 13.31
C LEU A 150 39.45 -39.20 11.81
N LEU A 151 39.44 -40.46 11.39
CA LEU A 151 39.55 -40.84 9.98
C LEU A 151 38.39 -40.27 9.15
N GLN A 152 37.15 -40.35 9.65
CA GLN A 152 35.99 -39.74 8.99
C GLN A 152 36.11 -38.22 8.87
N LYS A 153 36.64 -37.53 9.89
CA LYS A 153 36.88 -36.08 9.81
C LYS A 153 37.91 -35.72 8.75
N ILE A 154 38.98 -36.50 8.64
CA ILE A 154 40.04 -36.29 7.64
C ILE A 154 39.48 -36.52 6.23
N GLN A 155 38.71 -37.60 6.01
CA GLN A 155 38.08 -37.88 4.72
C GLN A 155 37.15 -36.75 4.28
N ASN A 156 36.27 -36.27 5.17
CA ASN A 156 35.35 -35.16 4.89
C ASN A 156 36.04 -33.79 4.69
N GLN A 157 37.35 -33.67 4.91
CA GLN A 157 38.14 -32.46 4.65
C GLN A 157 38.91 -32.52 3.32
N GLN A 158 39.07 -33.72 2.75
CA GLN A 158 39.77 -33.94 1.49
C GLN A 158 38.83 -33.91 0.29
N ASP A 159 37.53 -34.16 0.51
CA ASP A 159 36.42 -33.93 -0.43
C ASP A 159 35.82 -32.53 -0.29
#